data_AF-A0A654CJ89-F1
#
_entry.id   AF-A0A654CJ89-F1
#
_cell.length_a   1.000
_cell.length_b   1.000
_cell.length_c   1.000
_cell.angle_alpha   90.00
_cell.angle_beta   90.00
_cell.angle_gamma   90.00
#
_symmetry.space_group_name_H-M   'P 1'
#
loop_
_entity.id
_entity.type
_entity.pdbx_description
1 polymer ?
#
loop_
_entity_poly.entity_id
_entity_poly.type
_entity_poly.pdbx_seq_one_letter_code
_entity_poly.pdbx_strand_id
1 'polypeptide(L)'
;MFGISISSAILHFVIGGFAVALASIIADKVGGKLGGIIATMPAVYIAAVIALAIDHRGDSLVKMSMHLSTGAIVGIISCILTVFFTSIFIKKKDYKSGTVFAVLCWFIISVAIFIVRHL
;
A
#
# COMPACT_ATOMS: atom_id res chain seq x y z
N MET A 1 17.70 -14.10 -4.01
CA MET A 1 16.47 -14.85 -4.32
C MET A 1 15.59 -14.82 -3.08
N PHE A 2 14.44 -14.16 -3.15
CA PHE A 2 13.48 -14.10 -2.05
C PHE A 2 12.94 -15.50 -1.78
N GLY A 3 13.52 -16.21 -0.82
CA GLY A 3 12.93 -17.40 -0.23
C GLY A 3 11.76 -17.01 0.66
N ILE A 4 10.71 -16.40 0.08
CA ILE A 4 9.46 -16.22 0.82
C ILE A 4 8.89 -17.63 0.97
N SER A 5 9.02 -18.18 2.17
CA SER A 5 8.32 -19.40 2.54
C SER A 5 6.84 -19.19 2.26
N ILE A 6 6.18 -20.15 1.62
CA ILE A 6 4.73 -20.12 1.35
C ILE A 6 3.95 -19.81 2.64
N SER A 7 4.45 -20.28 3.79
CA SER A 7 3.93 -19.94 5.11
C SER A 7 3.93 -18.43 5.39
N SER A 8 5.02 -17.72 5.06
CA SER A 8 5.16 -16.26 5.24
C SER A 8 4.22 -15.49 4.28
N ALA A 9 4.08 -15.95 3.03
CA ALA A 9 3.12 -15.38 2.09
C ALA A 9 1.66 -15.53 2.55
N ILE A 10 1.28 -16.72 3.05
CA ILE A 10 -0.04 -16.97 3.60
C ILE A 10 -0.28 -16.11 4.85
N LEU A 11 0.72 -15.98 5.72
CA LEU A 11 0.62 -15.15 6.92
C LEU A 11 0.34 -13.67 6.55
N HIS A 12 1.07 -13.13 5.58
CA HIS A 12 0.82 -11.78 5.04
C HIS A 12 -0.57 -11.63 4.45
N PHE A 13 -1.03 -12.63 3.69
CA PHE A 13 -2.34 -12.62 3.06
C PHE A 13 -3.46 -12.64 4.09
N VAL A 14 -3.39 -13.52 5.10
CA VAL A 14 -4.41 -13.63 6.13
C VAL A 14 -4.43 -12.41 7.03
N ILE A 15 -3.28 -12.00 7.58
CA ILE A 15 -3.21 -10.85 8.51
C ILE A 15 -3.51 -9.55 7.76
N GLY A 16 -2.87 -9.33 6.62
CA GLY A 16 -3.06 -8.14 5.79
C GLY A 16 -4.47 -8.07 5.23
N GLY A 17 -4.99 -9.16 4.68
CA GLY A 17 -6.34 -9.24 4.11
C GLY A 17 -7.41 -9.03 5.16
N PHE A 18 -7.28 -9.64 6.35
CA PHE A 18 -8.22 -9.43 7.44
C PHE A 18 -8.21 -7.99 7.96
N ALA A 19 -7.02 -7.40 8.11
CA ALA A 19 -6.88 -6.01 8.54
C ALA A 19 -7.46 -5.02 7.51
N VAL A 20 -7.28 -5.26 6.21
CA VAL A 20 -7.90 -4.46 5.14
C VAL A 20 -9.42 -4.63 5.15
N ALA A 21 -9.92 -5.86 5.26
CA ALA A 21 -11.37 -6.12 5.30
C ALA A 21 -12.03 -5.43 6.49
N LEU A 22 -11.44 -5.51 7.69
CA LEU A 22 -11.93 -4.80 8.87
C LEU A 22 -11.87 -3.28 8.68
N ALA A 23 -10.77 -2.74 8.14
CA ALA A 23 -10.65 -1.32 7.85
C ALA A 23 -11.73 -0.85 6.87
N SER A 24 -12.04 -1.63 5.83
CA SER A 24 -13.11 -1.32 4.88
C SER A 24 -14.49 -1.35 5.52
N ILE A 25 -14.80 -2.34 6.37
CA ILE A 25 -16.10 -2.42 7.08
C ILE A 25 -16.26 -1.24 8.03
N ILE A 26 -15.21 -0.89 8.78
CA ILE A 26 -15.24 0.25 9.69
C ILE A 26 -15.34 1.56 8.91
N ALA A 27 -14.60 1.70 7.80
CA ALA A 27 -14.66 2.88 6.94
C ALA A 27 -16.07 3.11 6.35
N ASP A 28 -16.74 2.04 5.93
CA ASP A 28 -18.10 2.10 5.40
C ASP A 28 -19.12 2.51 6.48
N LYS A 29 -18.96 1.99 7.70
CA LYS A 29 -19.80 2.37 8.84
C LYS A 29 -19.58 3.81 9.35
N VAL A 30 -18.33 4.27 9.36
CA VAL A 30 -17.98 5.62 9.84
C VAL A 30 -18.33 6.68 8.80
N GLY A 31 -18.16 6.35 7.52
CA GLY A 31 -18.46 7.25 6.41
C GLY A 31 -17.64 8.54 6.40
N GLY A 32 -17.83 9.32 5.34
CA GLY A 32 -17.23 10.64 5.20
C GLY A 32 -15.69 10.67 5.23
N LYS A 33 -15.13 11.79 5.69
CA LYS A 33 -13.67 12.04 5.69
C LYS A 33 -12.89 11.08 6.60
N LEU A 34 -13.52 10.62 7.69
CA LEU A 34 -12.93 9.67 8.63
C LEU A 34 -12.85 8.26 8.02
N GLY A 35 -13.86 7.83 7.26
CA GLY A 35 -13.82 6.56 6.55
C GLY A 35 -12.65 6.46 5.57
N GLY A 36 -12.35 7.55 4.85
CA GLY A 36 -11.19 7.61 3.95
C GLY A 36 -9.84 7.43 4.67
N ILE A 37 -9.67 8.01 5.86
CA ILE A 37 -8.44 7.86 6.66
C ILE A 37 -8.27 6.40 7.09
N ILE A 38 -9.35 5.79 7.59
CA ILE A 38 -9.34 4.40 8.06
C ILE A 38 -9.05 3.44 6.90
N ALA A 39 -9.59 3.70 5.71
CA ALA A 39 -9.33 2.90 4.51
C ALA A 39 -7.86 2.93 4.06
N THR A 40 -7.09 3.96 4.42
CA THR A 40 -5.67 4.11 4.06
C THR A 40 -4.69 3.61 5.12
N MET A 41 -5.19 3.00 6.21
CA MET A 41 -4.33 2.54 7.30
C MET A 41 -3.33 1.48 6.81
N PRO A 42 -2.04 1.55 7.19
CA PRO A 42 -0.98 0.75 6.56
C PRO A 42 -0.91 -0.69 7.10
N ALA A 43 -2.03 -1.42 7.02
CA ALA A 43 -2.18 -2.80 7.49
C ALA A 43 -1.16 -3.76 6.85
N VAL A 44 -0.94 -3.63 5.54
CA VAL A 44 -0.01 -4.48 4.77
C VAL A 44 1.43 -4.27 5.24
N TYR A 45 1.82 -3.02 5.53
CA TYR A 45 3.16 -2.71 6.04
C TYR A 45 3.38 -3.30 7.43
N ILE A 46 2.40 -3.18 8.34
CA ILE A 46 2.49 -3.78 9.68
C ILE A 46 2.64 -5.30 9.59
N ALA A 47 1.83 -5.96 8.76
CA ALA A 47 1.95 -7.40 8.55
C ALA A 47 3.35 -7.79 8.02
N ALA A 48 3.90 -7.01 7.10
CA ALA A 48 5.24 -7.24 6.55
C ALA A 48 6.36 -7.05 7.58
N VAL A 49 6.27 -6.03 8.44
CA VAL A 49 7.24 -5.83 9.53
C VAL A 49 7.18 -6.98 10.55
N ILE A 50 5.98 -7.45 10.90
CA ILE A 50 5.80 -8.58 11.82
C ILE A 50 6.40 -9.86 11.24
N ALA A 51 6.16 -10.17 9.97
CA ALA A 51 6.73 -11.35 9.34
C ALA A 51 8.26 -11.26 9.22
N LEU A 52 8.81 -10.09 8.91
CA LEU A 52 10.26 -9.88 8.93
C LEU A 52 10.84 -10.16 10.32
N ALA A 53 10.17 -9.70 11.38
CA ALA A 53 10.59 -9.95 12.77
C ALA A 53 10.51 -11.44 13.17
N ILE A 54 9.66 -12.23 12.50
CA ILE A 54 9.57 -13.68 12.68
C ILE A 54 10.68 -14.41 11.88
N ASP A 55 10.91 -14.01 10.63
CA ASP A 55 11.85 -14.67 9.72
C ASP A 55 13.33 -14.29 9.96
N HIS A 56 13.62 -13.10 10.51
CA HIS A 56 14.99 -12.58 10.66
C HIS A 56 15.28 -12.08 12.08
N ARG A 57 16.53 -12.23 12.55
CA ARG A 57 17.01 -11.73 13.86
C ARG A 57 18.28 -10.88 13.72
N GLY A 58 18.47 -9.93 14.64
CA GLY A 58 19.69 -9.10 14.72
C GLY A 58 19.80 -8.04 13.60
N ASP A 59 21.03 -7.73 13.17
CA ASP A 59 21.31 -6.68 12.18
C ASP A 59 20.62 -6.89 10.82
N SER A 60 20.37 -8.14 10.43
CA SER A 60 19.65 -8.47 9.19
C SER A 60 18.18 -8.01 9.24
N LEU A 61 17.55 -8.03 10.42
CA LEU A 61 16.19 -7.54 10.60
C LEU A 61 16.11 -6.02 10.40
N VAL A 62 17.07 -5.28 10.98
CA VAL A 62 17.13 -3.82 10.88
C VAL A 62 17.35 -3.41 9.43
N LYS A 63 18.31 -4.05 8.74
CA LYS A 63 18.62 -3.74 7.34
C LYS A 63 17.44 -4.05 6.41
N MET A 64 16.77 -5.17 6.60
CA MET A 64 15.63 -5.56 5.77
C MET A 64 14.40 -4.69 6.05
N SER A 65 14.15 -4.33 7.31
CA SER A 65 13.09 -3.40 7.69
C SER A 65 13.33 -2.01 7.11
N MET A 66 14.58 -1.53 7.08
CA MET A 66 14.93 -0.25 6.45
C MET A 66 14.65 -0.24 4.94
N HIS A 67 15.00 -1.32 4.23
CA HIS A 67 14.64 -1.48 2.81
C HIS A 67 13.12 -1.49 2.60
N LEU A 68 12.39 -2.23 3.43
CA LEU A 68 10.93 -2.30 3.39
C LEU A 68 10.31 -0.91 3.60
N SER A 69 10.75 -0.18 4.63
CA SER A 69 10.29 1.17 4.96
C SER A 69 10.60 2.16 3.84
N THR A 70 11.79 2.12 3.26
CA THR A 70 12.16 3.02 2.16
C THR A 70 11.30 2.76 0.92
N GLY A 71 11.03 1.47 0.61
CA GLY A 71 10.09 1.09 -0.45
C GLY A 71 8.67 1.58 -0.16
N ALA A 72 8.19 1.42 1.08
CA ALA A 72 6.87 1.85 1.51
C ALA A 72 6.69 3.37 1.40
N ILE A 73 7.69 4.16 1.78
CA ILE A 73 7.66 5.64 1.65
C ILE A 73 7.45 6.05 0.20
N VAL A 74 8.23 5.46 -0.72
CA VAL A 74 8.11 5.74 -2.15
C VAL A 74 6.72 5.36 -2.67
N GLY A 75 6.18 4.22 -2.23
CA GLY A 75 4.81 3.80 -2.54
C GLY A 75 3.75 4.79 -2.05
N ILE A 76 3.86 5.28 -0.81
CA ILE A 76 2.92 6.26 -0.23
C ILE A 76 2.97 7.59 -0.98
N ILE A 77 4.16 8.06 -1.39
CA ILE A 77 4.29 9.27 -2.22
C ILE A 77 3.53 9.08 -3.55
N SER A 78 3.66 7.92 -4.18
CA SER A 78 2.88 7.57 -5.38
C SER A 78 1.36 7.58 -5.12
N CYS A 79 0.91 7.06 -3.97
CA CYS A 79 -0.50 7.14 -3.58
C CYS A 79 -0.99 8.58 -3.52
N ILE A 80 -0.26 9.44 -2.82
CA ILE A 80 -0.66 10.82 -2.59
C ILE A 80 -0.79 11.56 -3.92
N LEU A 81 0.19 11.40 -4.82
CA LEU A 81 0.14 11.98 -6.16
C LEU A 81 -1.09 11.48 -6.94
N THR A 82 -1.33 10.17 -6.94
CA THR A 82 -2.47 9.56 -7.65
C THR A 82 -3.81 10.10 -7.12
N VAL A 83 -3.99 10.14 -5.80
CA VAL A 83 -5.22 10.63 -5.16
C VAL A 83 -5.41 12.11 -5.44
N PHE A 84 -4.34 12.91 -5.41
CA PHE A 84 -4.38 14.33 -5.73
C PHE A 84 -4.84 14.58 -7.18
N PHE A 85 -4.21 13.91 -8.16
CA PHE A 85 -4.60 13.99 -9.56
C PHE A 85 -6.05 13.51 -9.79
N THR A 86 -6.43 12.40 -9.17
CA THR A 86 -7.78 11.83 -9.25
C THR A 86 -8.83 12.78 -8.67
N SER A 87 -8.55 13.40 -7.52
CA SER A 87 -9.46 14.35 -6.87
C SER A 87 -9.74 15.59 -7.74
N ILE A 88 -8.72 16.08 -8.44
CA ILE A 88 -8.87 17.19 -9.41
C ILE A 88 -9.68 16.74 -10.64
N PHE A 89 -9.45 15.52 -11.12
CA PHE A 89 -10.08 15.01 -12.35
C PHE A 89 -11.55 14.59 -12.16
N ILE A 90 -11.89 13.98 -11.02
CA ILE A 90 -13.29 13.65 -10.63
C ILE A 90 -14.16 14.91 -10.55
N LYS A 91 -13.58 16.06 -10.14
CA LYS A 91 -14.30 17.33 -10.12
C LYS A 91 -14.75 17.82 -11.50
N LYS A 92 -14.18 17.30 -12.59
CA LYS A 92 -14.45 17.73 -13.98
C LYS A 92 -15.18 16.69 -14.84
N LYS A 93 -15.26 15.42 -14.46
CA LYS A 93 -15.82 14.33 -15.30
C LYS A 93 -16.39 13.19 -14.46
N ASP A 94 -17.43 12.52 -14.97
CA ASP A 94 -18.15 11.41 -14.33
C ASP A 94 -17.29 10.43 -13.53
N TYR A 95 -17.83 10.00 -12.37
CA TYR A 95 -17.18 9.11 -11.39
C TYR A 95 -16.53 7.86 -12.01
N LYS A 96 -17.17 7.24 -13.02
CA LYS A 96 -16.65 6.06 -13.72
C LYS A 96 -15.32 6.32 -14.44
N SER A 97 -15.14 7.51 -15.04
CA SER A 97 -13.87 7.89 -15.66
C SER A 97 -12.79 8.20 -14.62
N GLY A 98 -13.17 8.69 -13.45
CA GLY A 98 -12.25 8.98 -12.34
C GLY A 98 -11.54 7.73 -11.81
N THR A 99 -12.27 6.63 -11.60
CA THR A 99 -11.68 5.37 -11.10
C THR A 99 -10.71 4.76 -12.10
N VAL A 100 -11.07 4.72 -13.40
CA VAL A 100 -10.19 4.22 -14.46
C VAL A 100 -8.91 5.07 -14.56
N PHE A 101 -9.06 6.39 -14.46
CA PHE A 101 -7.92 7.31 -14.47
C PHE A 101 -7.02 7.15 -13.24
N ALA A 102 -7.60 6.90 -12.06
CA ALA A 102 -6.84 6.64 -10.83
C ALA A 102 -5.96 5.38 -10.96
N VAL A 103 -6.52 4.30 -11.51
CA VAL A 103 -5.77 3.05 -11.74
C VAL A 103 -4.67 3.25 -12.78
N LEU A 104 -4.95 3.95 -13.88
CA LEU A 104 -3.94 4.25 -14.91
C LEU A 104 -2.83 5.17 -14.38
N CYS A 105 -3.18 6.23 -13.66
CA CYS A 105 -2.23 7.17 -13.09
C CYS A 105 -1.35 6.48 -12.04
N TRP A 106 -1.95 5.64 -11.18
CA TRP A 106 -1.22 4.79 -10.25
C TRP A 106 -0.20 3.89 -10.95
N PHE A 107 -0.64 3.23 -12.02
CA PHE A 107 0.19 2.30 -12.77
C PHE A 107 1.37 3.01 -13.45
N ILE A 108 1.11 4.15 -14.10
CA ILE A 108 2.14 4.96 -14.76
C ILE A 108 3.16 5.48 -13.75
N ILE A 109 2.71 6.01 -12.59
CA ILE A 109 3.61 6.51 -11.55
C ILE A 109 4.42 5.36 -10.94
N SER A 110 3.80 4.21 -10.69
CA SER A 110 4.53 3.01 -10.23
C SER A 110 5.60 2.57 -11.22
N VAL A 111 5.29 2.53 -12.52
CA VAL A 111 6.25 2.17 -13.57
C VAL A 111 7.38 3.19 -13.66
N ALA A 112 7.06 4.49 -13.61
CA ALA A 112 8.07 5.55 -13.64
C ALA A 112 9.02 5.47 -12.44
N ILE A 113 8.50 5.26 -11.23
CA ILE A 113 9.30 5.06 -10.02
C ILE A 113 10.17 3.81 -10.13
N PHE A 114 9.61 2.70 -10.64
CA PHE A 114 10.36 1.46 -10.83
C PHE A 114 11.54 1.67 -11.79
N ILE A 115 11.31 2.35 -12.92
CA ILE A 115 12.36 2.66 -13.90
C ILE A 115 13.44 3.55 -13.30
N VAL A 116 13.07 4.64 -12.60
CA VAL A 116 14.04 5.57 -11.98
C VAL A 116 14.86 4.90 -10.89
N ARG A 117 14.30 3.92 -10.18
CA ARG A 117 14.98 3.20 -9.09
C ARG A 117 15.85 2.02 -9.57
N HIS A 118 15.61 1.53 -10.79
CA HIS A 118 16.37 0.46 -11.44
C HIS A 118 17.42 0.96 -12.46
N LEU A 119 17.49 2.28 -12.70
CA LEU A 119 18.58 2.95 -13.42
C LEU A 119 19.74 3.26 -12.45
#